data_AF-A0A3L6RQ89-F1
#
_entry.id   AF-A0A3L6RQ89-F1
#
_cell.length_a   1.000
_cell.length_b   1.000
_cell.length_c   1.000
_cell.angle_alpha   90.00
_cell.angle_beta   90.00
_cell.angle_gamma   90.00
#
_symmetry.space_group_name_H-M   'P 1'
#
loop_
_entity.id
_entity.type
_entity.pdbx_description
1 polymer ?
#
loop_
_entity_poly.entity_id
_entity_poly.type
_entity_poly.pdbx_seq_one_letter_code
_entity_poly.pdbx_strand_id
1 'polypeptide(L)'
;MAGGRASARRRAVVAAVVTLILLASVSFLLSATATSSAAANSPASRLAVVQRHAEDHAAVLAAYTAHARHLSALSASQTDAFLSISSRLSALASRLSVSTVGALEKEVKAQVKRARSLAGGAKEAFDTQSKIQKLSDTVFAVGQQLLRARRAGVLNARIAAWSTPKSLHCLAMRLLEARLANASAIPDDPPVPPPQFADPSLHHYAVFSDNVLAVSVVVASAARAAAEPSRHVFHVITAPMYLPAFRVWFARRPPPLGAHVQLLSVFDFPFLNASYSPVLRQVEGGKRDVALLDYLRFYLPEMFPALRRVVLLEDDVVVQRDLAGLWRVDMGAAVNAALHTCFGGFRRYGKYLNFSDPVVRESLSPRACAWSYGVNVFDLQAWRREQCTEQFHRFMEMNENGTLWDPASVLPVGLMTFYGKTKPLDKSWHVMGLGYNPHIRPEDISGAGVIHFNGNMKPWLDVAFNQYKHLWTKHVDTEMEFLTLCNFGL
;
A
#
# COMPACT_ATOMS: atom_id res chain seq x y z
N MET A 1 19.31 -19.73 -34.92
CA MET A 1 18.55 -18.90 -35.88
C MET A 1 17.08 -18.71 -35.45
N ALA A 2 16.80 -18.15 -34.26
CA ALA A 2 15.42 -18.00 -33.75
C ALA A 2 14.93 -16.52 -33.66
N GLY A 3 15.76 -15.54 -34.06
CA GLY A 3 15.46 -14.10 -33.89
C GLY A 3 14.52 -13.48 -34.96
N GLY A 4 14.39 -14.10 -36.14
CA GLY A 4 13.65 -13.51 -37.28
C GLY A 4 12.13 -13.51 -37.12
N ARG A 5 11.55 -14.57 -36.53
CA ARG A 5 10.08 -14.70 -36.35
C ARG A 5 9.52 -13.82 -35.23
N ALA A 6 10.32 -13.45 -34.24
CA ALA A 6 9.90 -12.60 -33.12
C ALA A 6 9.80 -11.10 -33.51
N SER A 7 10.65 -10.65 -34.43
CA SER A 7 10.67 -9.26 -34.95
C SER A 7 9.43 -8.93 -35.80
N ALA A 8 9.03 -9.85 -36.69
CA ALA A 8 7.82 -9.69 -37.51
C ALA A 8 6.54 -9.66 -36.66
N ARG A 9 6.48 -10.48 -35.60
CA ARG A 9 5.37 -10.46 -34.63
C ARG A 9 5.29 -9.14 -33.86
N ARG A 10 6.41 -8.56 -33.41
CA ARG A 10 6.42 -7.28 -32.69
C ARG A 10 5.99 -6.09 -33.57
N ARG A 11 6.37 -6.09 -34.85
CA ARG A 11 5.96 -5.04 -35.81
C ARG A 11 4.47 -5.08 -36.12
N ALA A 12 3.90 -6.28 -36.30
CA ALA A 12 2.48 -6.46 -36.48
C ALA A 12 1.67 -6.03 -35.23
N VAL A 13 2.22 -6.27 -34.03
CA VAL A 13 1.57 -5.86 -32.76
C VAL A 13 1.60 -4.35 -32.57
N VAL A 14 2.71 -3.66 -32.86
CA VAL A 14 2.79 -2.19 -32.71
C VAL A 14 1.90 -1.47 -33.72
N ALA A 15 1.86 -1.94 -34.98
CA ALA A 15 0.92 -1.42 -35.97
C ALA A 15 -0.53 -1.64 -35.51
N ALA A 16 -0.87 -2.85 -35.03
CA ALA A 16 -2.20 -3.14 -34.50
C ALA A 16 -2.59 -2.25 -33.32
N VAL A 17 -1.65 -1.90 -32.42
CA VAL A 17 -1.92 -1.03 -31.25
C VAL A 17 -2.16 0.43 -31.67
N VAL A 18 -1.38 0.96 -32.62
CA VAL A 18 -1.58 2.34 -33.12
C VAL A 18 -2.91 2.45 -33.87
N THR A 19 -3.28 1.42 -34.65
CA THR A 19 -4.57 1.39 -35.35
C THR A 19 -5.74 1.15 -34.39
N LEU A 20 -5.55 0.42 -33.28
CA LEU A 20 -6.51 0.29 -32.18
C LEU A 20 -6.86 1.63 -31.53
N ILE A 21 -5.88 2.52 -31.33
CA ILE A 21 -6.11 3.85 -30.72
C ILE A 21 -6.86 4.78 -31.68
N LEU A 22 -6.53 4.72 -32.97
CA LEU A 22 -7.19 5.51 -34.02
C LEU A 22 -8.62 5.04 -34.32
N LEU A 23 -8.93 3.75 -34.16
CA LEU A 23 -10.27 3.22 -34.37
C LEU A 23 -11.15 3.24 -33.11
N ALA A 24 -10.59 3.13 -31.91
CA ALA A 24 -11.35 3.36 -30.68
C ALA A 24 -11.90 4.79 -30.62
N SER A 25 -11.15 5.77 -31.16
CA SER A 25 -11.61 7.16 -31.30
C SER A 25 -12.71 7.32 -32.36
N VAL A 26 -12.63 6.59 -33.48
CA VAL A 26 -13.67 6.57 -34.52
C VAL A 26 -14.95 5.83 -34.06
N SER A 27 -14.83 4.73 -33.32
CA SER A 27 -15.97 4.02 -32.72
C SER A 27 -16.66 4.83 -31.62
N PHE A 28 -15.91 5.64 -30.85
CA PHE A 28 -16.47 6.57 -29.87
C PHE A 28 -17.28 7.68 -30.56
N LEU A 29 -16.79 8.19 -31.71
CA LEU A 29 -17.49 9.16 -32.55
C LEU A 29 -18.76 8.59 -33.22
N LEU A 30 -18.73 7.32 -33.64
CA LEU A 30 -19.88 6.63 -34.25
C LEU A 30 -20.93 6.16 -33.22
N SER A 31 -20.53 5.96 -31.97
CA SER A 31 -21.47 5.62 -30.87
C SER A 31 -22.26 6.84 -30.37
N ALA A 32 -21.81 8.06 -30.69
CA ALA A 32 -22.44 9.31 -30.24
C ALA A 32 -23.68 9.72 -31.06
N THR A 33 -24.06 9.00 -32.12
CA THR A 33 -25.16 9.39 -33.04
C THR A 33 -26.38 8.45 -33.03
N ALA A 34 -26.55 7.57 -32.04
CA ALA A 34 -27.76 6.75 -31.93
C ALA A 34 -28.83 7.44 -31.07
N THR A 35 -29.76 8.11 -31.78
CA THR A 35 -30.99 8.70 -31.26
C THR A 35 -31.92 7.69 -30.58
N SER A 36 -32.63 8.21 -29.57
CA SER A 36 -33.55 7.50 -28.68
C SER A 36 -34.74 6.83 -29.38
N SER A 37 -35.03 5.57 -29.06
CA SER A 37 -36.41 5.06 -29.05
C SER A 37 -36.57 3.90 -28.05
N ALA A 38 -37.69 3.89 -27.34
CA ALA A 38 -37.97 3.04 -26.18
C ALA A 38 -38.27 1.55 -26.52
N ALA A 39 -38.05 1.11 -27.76
CA ALA A 39 -38.22 -0.29 -28.18
C ALA A 39 -36.98 -1.18 -27.90
N ALA A 40 -35.87 -0.61 -27.40
CA ALA A 40 -34.54 -1.23 -27.45
C ALA A 40 -34.22 -2.29 -26.37
N ASN A 41 -35.12 -2.60 -25.43
CA ASN A 41 -34.77 -3.35 -24.21
C ASN A 41 -35.24 -4.82 -24.14
N SER A 42 -35.62 -5.44 -25.26
CA SER A 42 -35.92 -6.88 -25.29
C SER A 42 -34.64 -7.74 -25.30
N PRO A 43 -34.66 -8.97 -24.74
CA PRO A 43 -33.53 -9.90 -24.86
C PRO A 43 -33.12 -10.17 -26.32
N ALA A 44 -34.08 -10.18 -27.24
CA ALA A 44 -33.85 -10.36 -28.67
C ALA A 44 -33.13 -9.17 -29.32
N SER A 45 -33.51 -7.93 -28.97
CA SER A 45 -32.81 -6.72 -29.46
C SER A 45 -31.39 -6.63 -28.89
N ARG A 46 -31.19 -7.02 -27.63
CA ARG A 46 -29.84 -7.11 -27.04
C ARG A 46 -28.99 -8.18 -27.72
N LEU A 47 -29.55 -9.35 -28.02
CA LEU A 47 -28.86 -10.43 -28.73
C LEU A 47 -28.46 -9.99 -30.15
N ALA A 48 -29.36 -9.35 -30.89
CA ALA A 48 -29.09 -8.83 -32.22
C ALA A 48 -27.99 -7.75 -32.21
N VAL A 49 -27.98 -6.86 -31.22
CA VAL A 49 -26.91 -5.86 -31.03
C VAL A 49 -25.58 -6.55 -30.74
N VAL A 50 -25.55 -7.56 -29.87
CA VAL A 50 -24.32 -8.32 -29.55
C VAL A 50 -23.80 -9.09 -30.75
N GLN A 51 -24.69 -9.76 -31.51
CA GLN A 51 -24.33 -10.47 -32.74
C GLN A 51 -23.75 -9.52 -33.79
N ARG A 52 -24.42 -8.39 -34.03
CA ARG A 52 -23.94 -7.38 -34.97
C ARG A 52 -22.59 -6.81 -34.55
N HIS A 53 -22.41 -6.52 -33.26
CA HIS A 53 -21.13 -6.06 -32.73
C HIS A 53 -20.02 -7.12 -32.92
N ALA A 54 -20.34 -8.40 -32.71
CA ALA A 54 -19.40 -9.50 -32.95
C ALA A 54 -19.03 -9.64 -34.44
N GLU A 55 -20.00 -9.52 -35.34
CA GLU A 55 -19.81 -9.54 -36.80
C GLU A 55 -18.96 -8.35 -37.27
N ASP A 56 -19.23 -7.16 -36.77
CA ASP A 56 -18.46 -5.94 -37.09
C ASP A 56 -17.00 -6.10 -36.63
N HIS A 57 -16.76 -6.60 -35.41
CA HIS A 57 -15.40 -6.89 -34.93
C HIS A 57 -14.72 -7.99 -35.72
N ALA A 58 -15.45 -9.02 -36.16
CA ALA A 58 -14.91 -10.09 -37.00
C ALA A 58 -14.51 -9.58 -38.40
N ALA A 59 -15.32 -8.71 -39.00
CA ALA A 59 -15.03 -8.07 -40.28
C ALA A 59 -13.78 -7.18 -40.20
N VAL A 60 -13.66 -6.41 -39.11
CA VAL A 60 -12.48 -5.60 -38.82
C VAL A 60 -11.23 -6.48 -38.67
N LEU A 61 -11.30 -7.57 -37.90
CA LEU A 61 -10.20 -8.54 -37.76
C LEU A 61 -9.83 -9.21 -39.09
N ALA A 62 -10.80 -9.52 -39.95
CA ALA A 62 -10.56 -10.07 -41.27
C ALA A 62 -9.84 -9.07 -42.19
N ALA A 63 -10.27 -7.79 -42.19
CA ALA A 63 -9.62 -6.72 -42.93
C ALA A 63 -8.16 -6.52 -42.48
N TYR A 64 -7.91 -6.56 -41.16
CA TYR A 64 -6.55 -6.52 -40.62
C TYR A 64 -5.71 -7.70 -41.05
N THR A 65 -6.28 -8.90 -41.01
CA THR A 65 -5.58 -10.12 -41.42
C THR A 65 -5.21 -10.07 -42.90
N ALA A 66 -6.11 -9.56 -43.75
CA ALA A 66 -5.86 -9.34 -45.17
C ALA A 66 -4.74 -8.31 -45.40
N HIS A 67 -4.79 -7.18 -44.69
CA HIS A 67 -3.76 -6.15 -44.78
C HIS A 67 -2.38 -6.64 -44.32
N ALA A 68 -2.32 -7.40 -43.22
CA ALA A 68 -1.08 -8.00 -42.73
C ALA A 68 -0.48 -9.01 -43.74
N ARG A 69 -1.32 -9.82 -44.39
CA ARG A 69 -0.89 -10.73 -45.47
C ARG A 69 -0.33 -9.96 -46.66
N HIS A 70 -1.00 -8.88 -47.07
CA HIS A 70 -0.55 -8.02 -48.17
C HIS A 70 0.82 -7.39 -47.88
N LEU A 71 1.02 -6.84 -46.68
CA LEU A 71 2.33 -6.31 -46.25
C LEU A 71 3.42 -7.39 -46.28
N SER A 72 3.10 -8.62 -45.85
CA SER A 72 4.03 -9.75 -45.91
C SER A 72 4.40 -10.11 -47.34
N ALA A 73 3.44 -10.10 -48.27
CA ALA A 73 3.68 -10.40 -49.68
C ALA A 73 4.54 -9.33 -50.36
N LEU A 74 4.26 -8.05 -50.10
CA LEU A 74 5.08 -6.93 -50.58
C LEU A 74 6.52 -7.01 -50.05
N SER A 75 6.69 -7.32 -48.76
CA SER A 75 8.02 -7.48 -48.16
C SER A 75 8.80 -8.65 -48.78
N ALA A 76 8.14 -9.76 -49.09
CA ALA A 76 8.76 -10.90 -49.76
C ALA A 76 9.23 -10.51 -51.18
N SER A 77 8.34 -9.89 -51.96
CA SER A 77 8.65 -9.41 -53.32
C SER A 77 9.80 -8.41 -53.34
N GLN A 78 9.86 -7.46 -52.39
CA GLN A 78 10.98 -6.54 -52.25
C GLN A 78 12.29 -7.29 -51.96
N THR A 79 12.26 -8.28 -51.06
CA THR A 79 13.44 -9.09 -50.71
C THR A 79 13.99 -9.83 -51.92
N ASP A 80 13.11 -10.45 -52.73
CA ASP A 80 13.51 -11.14 -53.95
C ASP A 80 14.12 -10.18 -54.99
N ALA A 81 13.57 -8.97 -55.11
CA ALA A 81 14.12 -7.92 -55.98
C ALA A 81 15.52 -7.47 -55.53
N PHE A 82 15.74 -7.30 -54.23
CA PHE A 82 17.07 -6.98 -53.68
C PHE A 82 18.08 -8.12 -53.92
N LEU A 83 17.68 -9.38 -53.68
CA LEU A 83 18.54 -10.56 -53.90
C LEU A 83 18.91 -10.73 -55.38
N SER A 84 17.94 -10.54 -56.28
CA SER A 84 18.14 -10.62 -57.73
C SER A 84 19.14 -9.56 -58.23
N ILE A 85 18.97 -8.30 -57.82
CA ILE A 85 19.90 -7.22 -58.19
C ILE A 85 21.29 -7.47 -57.59
N SER A 86 21.38 -7.92 -56.34
CA SER A 86 22.65 -8.25 -55.69
C SER A 86 23.40 -9.36 -56.44
N SER A 87 22.71 -10.44 -56.79
CA SER A 87 23.28 -11.57 -57.54
C SER A 87 23.81 -11.14 -58.91
N ARG A 88 23.04 -10.31 -59.65
CA ARG A 88 23.47 -9.78 -60.95
C ARG A 88 24.68 -8.86 -60.85
N LEU A 89 24.72 -7.99 -59.84
CA LEU A 89 25.88 -7.13 -59.61
C LEU A 89 27.13 -7.93 -59.23
N SER A 90 27.01 -8.97 -58.39
CA SER A 90 28.11 -9.88 -58.07
C SER A 90 28.62 -10.65 -59.29
N ALA A 91 27.71 -11.12 -60.16
CA ALA A 91 28.08 -11.82 -61.40
C ALA A 91 28.74 -10.89 -62.43
N LEU A 92 28.37 -9.60 -62.46
CA LEU A 92 29.05 -8.61 -63.29
C LEU A 92 30.43 -8.25 -62.72
N ALA A 93 30.53 -8.12 -61.39
CA ALA A 93 31.78 -7.83 -60.70
C ALA A 93 32.84 -8.91 -60.92
N SER A 94 32.46 -10.20 -60.91
CA SER A 94 33.39 -11.30 -61.16
C SER A 94 33.92 -11.38 -62.60
N ARG A 95 33.25 -10.71 -63.54
CA ARG A 95 33.59 -10.70 -64.97
C ARG A 95 34.32 -9.43 -65.41
N LEU A 96 34.46 -8.45 -64.52
CA LEU A 96 35.13 -7.17 -64.77
C LEU A 96 36.64 -7.34 -64.75
N SER A 97 37.29 -6.90 -65.82
CA SER A 97 38.74 -6.86 -66.01
C SER A 97 39.11 -5.66 -66.89
N VAL A 98 40.40 -5.32 -66.97
CA VAL A 98 40.92 -4.23 -67.82
C VAL A 98 40.47 -4.39 -69.29
N SER A 99 40.37 -5.62 -69.78
CA SER A 99 39.96 -5.92 -71.16
C SER A 99 38.45 -5.93 -71.39
N THR A 100 37.63 -6.06 -70.34
CA THR A 100 36.15 -6.21 -70.46
C THR A 100 35.37 -5.00 -69.98
N VAL A 101 36.03 -4.03 -69.33
CA VAL A 101 35.44 -2.79 -68.80
C VAL A 101 34.62 -2.05 -69.85
N GLY A 102 35.15 -1.82 -71.05
CA GLY A 102 34.43 -1.06 -72.09
C GLY A 102 33.13 -1.71 -72.55
N ALA A 103 33.03 -3.04 -72.50
CA ALA A 103 31.84 -3.79 -72.89
C ALA A 103 30.79 -3.89 -71.76
N LEU A 104 31.23 -3.96 -70.50
CA LEU A 104 30.36 -4.19 -69.34
C LEU A 104 29.94 -2.89 -68.63
N GLU A 105 30.63 -1.78 -68.85
CA GLU A 105 30.40 -0.52 -68.13
C GLU A 105 28.94 -0.03 -68.22
N LYS A 106 28.33 -0.12 -69.41
CA LYS A 106 26.94 0.32 -69.63
C LYS A 106 25.94 -0.54 -68.84
N GLU A 107 26.16 -1.86 -68.79
CA GLU A 107 25.31 -2.79 -68.05
C GLU A 107 25.47 -2.59 -66.54
N VAL A 108 26.70 -2.41 -66.06
CA VAL A 108 26.99 -2.10 -64.66
C VAL A 108 26.31 -0.79 -64.25
N LYS A 109 26.43 0.29 -65.04
CA LYS A 109 25.74 1.57 -64.77
C LYS A 109 24.22 1.39 -64.73
N ALA A 110 23.65 0.57 -65.62
CA ALA A 110 22.22 0.28 -65.63
C ALA A 110 21.76 -0.48 -64.38
N GLN A 111 22.51 -1.50 -63.94
CA GLN A 111 22.21 -2.24 -62.71
C GLN A 111 22.37 -1.38 -61.46
N VAL A 112 23.40 -0.53 -61.39
CA VAL A 112 23.59 0.43 -60.29
C VAL A 112 22.44 1.44 -60.23
N LYS A 113 21.94 1.93 -61.37
CA LYS A 113 20.77 2.81 -61.42
C LYS A 113 19.51 2.12 -60.88
N ARG A 114 19.28 0.86 -61.26
CA ARG A 114 18.18 0.03 -60.74
C ARG A 114 18.31 -0.19 -59.23
N ALA A 115 19.49 -0.52 -58.73
CA ALA A 115 19.75 -0.69 -57.30
C ALA A 115 19.45 0.58 -56.49
N ARG A 116 19.86 1.76 -56.98
CA ARG A 116 19.59 3.05 -56.34
C ARG A 116 18.09 3.36 -56.29
N SER A 117 17.35 3.08 -57.35
CA SER A 117 15.89 3.28 -57.38
C SER A 117 15.18 2.37 -56.38
N LEU A 118 15.57 1.09 -56.32
CA LEU A 118 15.00 0.13 -55.37
C LEU A 118 15.29 0.53 -53.91
N ALA A 119 16.52 0.94 -53.63
CA ALA A 119 16.91 1.45 -52.31
C ALA A 119 16.15 2.74 -51.94
N GLY A 120 15.96 3.65 -52.90
CA GLY A 120 15.18 4.88 -52.70
C GLY A 120 13.72 4.61 -52.31
N GLY A 121 13.07 3.65 -52.97
CA GLY A 121 11.69 3.24 -52.66
C GLY A 121 11.52 2.51 -51.32
N ALA A 122 12.58 1.88 -50.80
CA ALA A 122 12.53 1.17 -49.51
C ALA A 122 13.02 2.02 -48.32
N LYS A 123 13.71 3.15 -48.58
CA LYS A 123 14.37 3.96 -47.55
C LYS A 123 13.40 4.46 -46.48
N GLU A 124 12.27 5.03 -46.87
CA GLU A 124 11.31 5.60 -45.93
C GLU A 124 10.71 4.54 -45.00
N ALA A 125 10.36 3.37 -45.54
CA ALA A 125 9.87 2.24 -44.77
C ALA A 125 10.92 1.71 -43.79
N PHE A 126 12.18 1.61 -44.23
CA PHE A 126 13.30 1.22 -43.37
C PHE A 126 13.55 2.23 -42.24
N ASP A 127 13.60 3.53 -42.56
CA ASP A 127 13.82 4.60 -41.60
C ASP A 127 12.68 4.66 -40.58
N THR A 128 11.44 4.51 -41.02
CA THR A 128 10.26 4.43 -40.15
C THR A 128 10.33 3.23 -39.22
N GLN A 129 10.67 2.05 -39.75
CA GLN A 129 10.80 0.83 -38.97
C GLN A 129 11.94 0.91 -37.95
N SER A 130 13.05 1.56 -38.31
CA SER A 130 14.18 1.82 -37.42
C SER A 130 13.80 2.78 -36.30
N LYS A 131 13.05 3.86 -36.60
CA LYS A 131 12.48 4.78 -35.61
C LYS A 131 11.54 4.07 -34.65
N ILE A 132 10.64 3.22 -35.15
CA ILE A 132 9.73 2.40 -34.32
C ILE A 132 10.51 1.46 -33.40
N GLN A 133 11.55 0.78 -33.92
CA GLN A 133 12.36 -0.12 -33.11
C GLN A 133 13.09 0.64 -31.99
N LYS A 134 13.73 1.77 -32.33
CA LYS A 134 14.38 2.65 -31.33
C LYS A 134 13.39 3.11 -30.27
N LEU A 135 12.20 3.57 -30.67
CA LEU A 135 11.15 3.97 -29.73
C LEU A 135 10.71 2.81 -28.84
N SER A 136 10.51 1.61 -29.38
CA SER A 136 10.18 0.41 -28.62
C SER A 136 11.27 0.07 -27.59
N ASP A 137 12.53 0.18 -27.96
CA ASP A 137 13.67 -0.09 -27.08
C ASP A 137 13.77 0.99 -25.98
N THR A 138 13.51 2.25 -26.31
CA THR A 138 13.43 3.35 -25.34
C THR A 138 12.27 3.13 -24.35
N VAL A 139 11.07 2.79 -24.82
CA VAL A 139 9.91 2.51 -23.96
C VAL A 139 10.21 1.35 -23.01
N PHE A 140 10.85 0.29 -23.50
CA PHE A 140 11.25 -0.83 -22.66
C PHE A 140 12.31 -0.42 -21.61
N ALA A 141 13.33 0.35 -22.01
CA ALA A 141 14.36 0.84 -21.11
C ALA A 141 13.80 1.76 -20.02
N VAL A 142 12.94 2.71 -20.40
CA VAL A 142 12.23 3.60 -19.46
C VAL A 142 11.31 2.80 -18.55
N GLY A 143 10.61 1.78 -19.07
CA GLY A 143 9.80 0.88 -18.26
C GLY A 143 10.61 0.12 -17.21
N GLN A 144 11.81 -0.37 -17.56
CA GLN A 144 12.72 -0.99 -16.60
C GLN A 144 13.25 -0.01 -15.57
N GLN A 145 13.61 1.21 -15.97
CA GLN A 145 14.02 2.27 -15.05
C GLN A 145 12.89 2.62 -14.08
N LEU A 146 11.66 2.77 -14.57
CA LEU A 146 10.48 3.01 -13.75
C LEU A 146 10.25 1.88 -12.73
N LEU A 147 10.39 0.62 -13.14
CA LEU A 147 10.27 -0.52 -12.23
C LEU A 147 11.36 -0.51 -11.15
N ARG A 148 12.61 -0.22 -11.51
CA ARG A 148 13.72 -0.09 -10.55
C ARG A 148 13.49 1.08 -9.58
N ALA A 149 13.14 2.25 -10.10
CA ALA A 149 12.82 3.44 -9.32
C ALA A 149 11.64 3.19 -8.38
N ARG A 150 10.60 2.46 -8.83
CA ARG A 150 9.46 2.09 -7.99
C ARG A 150 9.85 1.14 -6.86
N ARG A 151 10.70 0.13 -7.13
CA ARG A 151 11.20 -0.78 -6.09
C ARG A 151 12.05 -0.04 -5.05
N ALA A 152 12.99 0.80 -5.52
CA ALA A 152 13.81 1.63 -4.65
C ALA A 152 12.97 2.62 -3.84
N GLY A 153 11.97 3.25 -4.47
CA GLY A 153 11.04 4.17 -3.80
C GLY A 153 10.22 3.48 -2.71
N VAL A 154 9.72 2.26 -2.95
CA VAL A 154 9.01 1.48 -1.92
C VAL A 154 9.93 1.13 -0.74
N LEU A 155 11.17 0.73 -1.02
CA LEU A 155 12.15 0.43 0.02
C LEU A 155 12.50 1.68 0.84
N ASN A 156 12.84 2.78 0.18
CA ASN A 156 13.19 4.04 0.83
C ASN A 156 12.02 4.59 1.66
N ALA A 157 10.79 4.49 1.15
CA ALA A 157 9.59 4.89 1.89
C ALA A 157 9.37 4.02 3.14
N ARG A 158 9.70 2.72 3.09
CA ARG A 158 9.65 1.85 4.28
C ARG A 158 10.72 2.23 5.29
N ILE A 159 11.96 2.42 4.85
CA ILE A 159 13.07 2.84 5.72
C ILE A 159 12.71 4.15 6.42
N ALA A 160 12.27 5.16 5.66
CA ALA A 160 11.89 6.45 6.21
C ALA A 160 10.70 6.36 7.19
N ALA A 161 9.74 5.49 6.94
CA ALA A 161 8.58 5.31 7.81
C ALA A 161 8.89 4.53 9.10
N TRP A 162 9.88 3.63 9.07
CA TRP A 162 10.26 2.80 10.22
C TRP A 162 11.43 3.38 11.02
N SER A 163 12.27 4.21 10.41
CA SER A 163 13.32 4.95 11.12
C SER A 163 12.72 6.04 11.98
N THR A 164 13.24 6.24 13.19
CA THR A 164 12.92 7.43 14.00
C THR A 164 13.47 8.68 13.31
N PRO A 165 12.60 9.63 12.89
CA PRO A 165 13.03 10.90 12.29
C PRO A 165 13.91 11.69 13.26
N LYS A 166 14.86 12.47 12.71
CA LYS A 166 15.77 13.31 13.51
C LYS A 166 15.03 14.27 14.44
N SER A 167 13.91 14.84 13.99
CA SER A 167 13.07 15.74 14.78
C SER A 167 12.42 15.03 15.97
N LEU A 168 11.87 13.83 15.77
CA LEU A 168 11.30 13.01 16.84
C LEU A 168 12.36 12.52 17.83
N HIS A 169 13.52 12.09 17.35
CA HIS A 169 14.64 11.73 18.21
C HIS A 169 15.12 12.94 19.04
N CYS A 170 15.30 14.11 18.41
CA CYS A 170 15.64 15.35 19.10
C CYS A 170 14.63 15.66 20.20
N LEU A 171 13.32 15.57 19.91
CA LEU A 171 12.27 15.85 20.89
C LEU A 171 12.38 14.95 22.11
N ALA A 172 12.52 13.64 21.91
CA ALA A 172 12.67 12.68 22.99
C ALA A 172 13.91 12.98 23.85
N MET A 173 15.04 13.29 23.21
CA MET A 173 16.29 13.62 23.92
C MET A 173 16.19 14.94 24.70
N ARG A 174 15.56 15.97 24.14
CA ARG A 174 15.35 17.26 24.84
C ARG A 174 14.42 17.13 26.04
N LEU A 175 13.35 16.33 25.90
CA LEU A 175 12.44 16.03 27.01
C LEU A 175 13.18 15.26 28.12
N LEU A 176 13.99 14.26 27.75
CA LEU A 176 14.82 13.53 28.70
C LEU A 176 15.84 14.44 29.41
N GLU A 177 16.53 15.31 28.67
CA GLU A 177 17.43 16.32 29.22
C GLU A 177 16.71 17.23 30.22
N ALA A 178 15.49 17.69 29.89
CA ALA A 178 14.67 18.49 30.79
C ALA A 178 14.28 17.74 32.08
N ARG A 179 14.01 16.42 32.00
CA ARG A 179 13.77 15.57 33.20
C ARG A 179 15.01 15.46 34.07
N LEU A 180 16.19 15.31 33.47
CA LEU A 180 17.45 15.19 34.19
C LEU A 180 17.86 16.51 34.85
N ALA A 181 17.63 17.63 34.17
CA ALA A 181 17.94 18.96 34.68
C ALA A 181 17.06 19.38 35.87
N ASN A 182 15.79 18.94 35.90
CA ASN A 182 14.86 19.30 36.96
C ASN A 182 14.06 18.08 37.45
N ALA A 183 14.77 17.14 38.07
CA ALA A 183 14.22 15.85 38.41
C ALA A 183 13.10 15.89 39.47
N SER A 184 13.06 16.93 40.31
CA SER A 184 12.05 17.08 41.36
C SER A 184 10.75 17.71 40.87
N ALA A 185 10.75 18.39 39.72
CA ALA A 185 9.55 19.07 39.20
C ALA A 185 8.53 18.12 38.55
N ILE A 186 8.95 16.90 38.19
CA ILE A 186 8.09 15.88 37.60
C ILE A 186 8.13 14.68 38.55
N PRO A 187 7.18 14.58 39.49
CA PRO A 187 7.15 13.47 40.43
C PRO A 187 6.94 12.15 39.69
N ASP A 188 7.51 11.09 40.26
CA ASP A 188 7.22 9.74 39.80
C ASP A 188 5.80 9.33 40.20
N ASP A 189 5.31 8.27 39.57
CA ASP A 189 3.95 7.79 39.80
C ASP A 189 3.76 7.40 41.28
N PRO A 190 2.56 7.64 41.85
CA PRO A 190 2.27 7.23 43.20
C PRO A 190 2.39 5.70 43.33
N PRO A 191 2.80 5.18 44.51
CA PRO A 191 2.94 3.72 44.72
C PRO A 191 1.66 2.94 44.45
N VAL A 192 0.50 3.58 44.69
CA VAL A 192 -0.82 3.05 44.36
C VAL A 192 -1.38 3.86 43.19
N PRO A 193 -1.63 3.24 42.03
CA PRO A 193 -2.25 3.91 40.91
C PRO A 193 -3.63 4.47 41.28
N PRO A 194 -3.99 5.66 40.78
CA PRO A 194 -5.34 6.21 40.94
C PRO A 194 -6.45 5.23 40.51
N PRO A 195 -7.58 5.15 41.23
CA PRO A 195 -8.61 4.14 41.01
C PRO A 195 -9.26 4.22 39.62
N GLN A 196 -9.30 5.42 39.00
CA GLN A 196 -9.83 5.60 37.66
C GLN A 196 -9.09 4.75 36.60
N PHE A 197 -7.85 4.35 36.83
CA PHE A 197 -7.10 3.52 35.89
C PHE A 197 -7.56 2.06 35.86
N ALA A 198 -8.38 1.64 36.82
CA ALA A 198 -8.93 0.29 36.89
C ALA A 198 -10.47 0.27 36.94
N ASP A 199 -11.15 1.42 36.89
CA ASP A 199 -12.61 1.52 36.99
C ASP A 199 -13.31 1.12 35.68
N PRO A 200 -13.97 -0.05 35.61
CA PRO A 200 -14.58 -0.53 34.37
C PRO A 200 -15.79 0.30 33.90
N SER A 201 -16.24 1.31 34.66
CA SER A 201 -17.30 2.23 34.27
C SER A 201 -16.82 3.40 33.38
N LEU A 202 -15.50 3.55 33.22
CA LEU A 202 -14.87 4.56 32.38
C LEU A 202 -14.51 4.01 30.99
N HIS A 203 -14.16 4.91 30.07
CA HIS A 203 -13.77 4.59 28.70
C HIS A 203 -12.25 4.45 28.62
N HIS A 204 -11.76 3.21 28.59
CA HIS A 204 -10.34 2.88 28.53
C HIS A 204 -9.82 2.69 27.11
N TYR A 205 -8.71 3.37 26.82
CA TYR A 205 -7.99 3.30 25.55
C TYR A 205 -6.58 2.77 25.79
N ALA A 206 -6.12 1.83 24.96
CA ALA A 206 -4.73 1.39 24.95
C ALA A 206 -4.01 1.99 23.74
N VAL A 207 -2.85 2.60 23.97
CA VAL A 207 -1.99 3.20 22.95
C VAL A 207 -0.57 2.68 23.16
N PHE A 208 -0.01 1.98 22.17
CA PHE A 208 1.35 1.46 22.22
C PHE A 208 2.23 2.29 21.28
N SER A 209 3.17 3.08 21.82
CA SER A 209 4.03 3.92 21.00
C SER A 209 5.18 4.52 21.80
N ASP A 210 6.30 4.75 21.09
CA ASP A 210 7.44 5.53 21.56
C ASP A 210 7.41 6.98 21.04
N ASN A 211 6.41 7.34 20.25
CA ASN A 211 6.29 8.64 19.61
C ASN A 211 5.45 9.59 20.47
N VAL A 212 6.14 10.34 21.33
CA VAL A 212 5.52 11.33 22.24
C VAL A 212 4.57 12.29 21.53
N LEU A 213 4.97 12.78 20.35
CA LEU A 213 4.19 13.76 19.60
C LEU A 213 2.94 13.14 18.95
N ALA A 214 3.05 11.92 18.43
CA ALA A 214 1.91 11.23 17.83
C ALA A 214 0.84 10.89 18.88
N VAL A 215 1.26 10.33 20.02
CA VAL A 215 0.37 10.03 21.14
C VAL A 215 -0.28 11.28 21.71
N SER A 216 0.44 12.40 21.82
CA SER A 216 -0.15 13.65 22.31
C SER A 216 -1.28 14.15 21.40
N VAL A 217 -1.16 13.96 20.08
CA VAL A 217 -2.23 14.27 19.12
C VAL A 217 -3.42 13.31 19.29
N VAL A 218 -3.21 12.01 19.50
CA VAL A 218 -4.29 11.05 19.78
C VAL A 218 -5.07 11.49 21.03
N VAL A 219 -4.37 11.72 22.14
CA VAL A 219 -4.98 12.13 23.41
C VAL A 219 -5.68 13.48 23.28
N ALA A 220 -5.03 14.49 22.69
CA ALA A 220 -5.58 15.84 22.57
C ALA A 220 -6.80 15.88 21.64
N SER A 221 -6.76 15.17 20.51
CA SER A 221 -7.91 15.08 19.59
C SER A 221 -9.09 14.36 20.23
N ALA A 222 -8.83 13.25 20.93
CA ALA A 222 -9.87 12.49 21.62
C ALA A 222 -10.50 13.27 22.79
N ALA A 223 -9.69 13.90 23.63
CA ALA A 223 -10.16 14.71 24.76
C ALA A 223 -10.99 15.91 24.31
N ARG A 224 -10.61 16.57 23.21
CA ARG A 224 -11.36 17.72 22.65
C ARG A 224 -12.67 17.30 21.99
N ALA A 225 -12.74 16.07 21.44
CA ALA A 225 -13.94 15.55 20.80
C ALA A 225 -14.94 14.91 21.77
N ALA A 226 -14.51 14.57 22.99
CA ALA A 226 -15.33 13.91 24.00
C ALA A 226 -16.35 14.87 24.63
N ALA A 227 -17.58 14.39 24.85
CA ALA A 227 -18.59 15.17 25.57
C ALA A 227 -18.29 15.27 27.07
N GLU A 228 -17.71 14.21 27.66
CA GLU A 228 -17.31 14.14 29.07
C GLU A 228 -15.85 13.67 29.19
N PRO A 229 -14.85 14.56 28.97
CA PRO A 229 -13.46 14.14 28.85
C PRO A 229 -12.90 13.44 30.09
N SER A 230 -13.39 13.76 31.29
CA SER A 230 -13.03 13.08 32.56
C SER A 230 -13.40 11.60 32.59
N ARG A 231 -14.28 11.13 31.70
CA ARG A 231 -14.61 9.70 31.59
C ARG A 231 -13.62 8.90 30.73
N HIS A 232 -12.64 9.56 30.13
CA HIS A 232 -11.71 8.94 29.18
C HIS A 232 -10.36 8.69 29.86
N VAL A 233 -9.88 7.45 29.75
CA VAL A 233 -8.63 6.98 30.34
C VAL A 233 -7.74 6.42 29.25
N PHE A 234 -6.60 7.06 29.00
CA PHE A 234 -5.62 6.63 28.01
C PHE A 234 -4.45 5.94 28.71
N HIS A 235 -4.30 4.64 28.48
CA HIS A 235 -3.12 3.87 28.87
C HIS A 235 -2.11 3.95 27.73
N VAL A 236 -1.02 4.69 27.95
CA VAL A 236 0.09 4.83 27.01
C VAL A 236 1.20 3.89 27.46
N ILE A 237 1.51 2.91 26.62
CA ILE A 237 2.54 1.90 26.88
C ILE A 237 3.71 2.14 25.92
N THR A 238 4.90 2.30 26.48
CA THR A 238 6.12 2.69 25.75
C THR A 238 7.33 1.91 26.23
N ALA A 239 8.41 1.90 25.44
CA ALA A 239 9.68 1.36 25.88
C ALA A 239 10.25 2.18 27.05
N PRO A 240 10.97 1.55 28.00
CA PRO A 240 11.44 2.21 29.22
C PRO A 240 12.21 3.51 29.00
N MET A 241 12.97 3.60 27.90
CA MET A 241 13.78 4.76 27.55
C MET A 241 12.98 6.01 27.16
N TYR A 242 11.72 5.87 26.70
CA TYR A 242 10.87 6.98 26.31
C TYR A 242 9.90 7.42 27.41
N LEU A 243 9.68 6.60 28.44
CA LEU A 243 8.79 6.92 29.57
C LEU A 243 9.11 8.27 30.23
N PRO A 244 10.38 8.64 30.50
CA PRO A 244 10.69 9.95 31.08
C PRO A 244 10.26 11.11 30.18
N ALA A 245 10.40 10.96 28.85
CA ALA A 245 10.00 11.99 27.89
C ALA A 245 8.47 12.18 27.89
N PHE A 246 7.72 11.09 27.94
CA PHE A 246 6.26 11.13 28.10
C PHE A 246 5.83 11.83 29.39
N ARG A 247 6.48 11.51 30.51
CA ARG A 247 6.19 12.16 31.81
C ARG A 247 6.40 13.66 31.74
N VAL A 248 7.51 14.12 31.16
CA VAL A 248 7.78 15.56 30.96
C VAL A 248 6.72 16.21 30.09
N TRP A 249 6.38 15.57 28.96
CA TRP A 249 5.38 16.10 28.04
C TRP A 249 4.03 16.30 28.73
N PHE A 250 3.47 15.24 29.33
CA PHE A 250 2.14 15.30 29.95
C PHE A 250 2.10 16.09 31.26
N ALA A 251 3.22 16.24 31.97
CA ALA A 251 3.31 17.17 33.10
C ALA A 251 3.25 18.63 32.67
N ARG A 252 3.90 18.99 31.56
CA ARG A 252 3.90 20.36 31.02
C ARG A 252 2.64 20.69 30.24
N ARG A 253 2.11 19.72 29.50
CA ARG A 253 0.92 19.83 28.64
C ARG A 253 -0.10 18.75 29.04
N PRO A 254 -0.78 18.94 30.18
CA PRO A 254 -1.79 17.99 30.62
C PRO A 254 -2.92 17.87 29.59
N PRO A 255 -3.57 16.69 29.49
CA PRO A 255 -4.68 16.49 28.58
C PRO A 255 -5.77 17.55 28.78
N PRO A 256 -6.34 18.10 27.69
CA PRO A 256 -7.42 19.07 27.81
C PRO A 256 -8.58 18.51 28.63
N LEU A 257 -9.23 19.39 29.41
CA LEU A 257 -10.57 19.16 29.95
C LEU A 257 -10.70 17.97 30.94
N GLY A 258 -9.59 17.50 31.52
CA GLY A 258 -9.59 16.53 32.62
C GLY A 258 -9.56 15.06 32.21
N ALA A 259 -9.26 14.73 30.95
CA ALA A 259 -9.01 13.35 30.55
C ALA A 259 -7.80 12.76 31.29
N HIS A 260 -7.86 11.46 31.58
CA HIS A 260 -6.84 10.77 32.35
C HIS A 260 -5.82 10.09 31.43
N VAL A 261 -4.53 10.24 31.72
CA VAL A 261 -3.44 9.54 31.03
C VAL A 261 -2.64 8.75 32.05
N GLN A 262 -2.53 7.44 31.83
CA GLN A 262 -1.62 6.56 32.54
C GLN A 262 -0.43 6.26 31.64
N LEU A 263 0.78 6.50 32.13
CA LEU A 263 2.02 6.21 31.42
C LEU A 263 2.63 4.93 31.99
N LEU A 264 2.85 3.93 31.15
CA LEU A 264 3.36 2.62 31.54
C LEU A 264 4.57 2.24 30.68
N SER A 265 5.55 1.63 31.31
CA SER A 265 6.66 0.95 30.65
C SER A 265 6.28 -0.50 30.35
N VAL A 266 6.86 -1.05 29.28
CA VAL A 266 6.81 -2.50 29.02
C VAL A 266 7.31 -3.32 30.23
N PHE A 267 8.23 -2.76 31.02
CA PHE A 267 8.78 -3.42 32.21
C PHE A 267 7.86 -3.39 33.43
N ASP A 268 6.76 -2.65 33.39
CA ASP A 268 5.76 -2.63 34.47
C ASP A 268 4.87 -3.88 34.47
N PHE A 269 5.10 -4.80 33.52
CA PHE A 269 4.33 -6.03 33.34
C PHE A 269 5.17 -7.29 33.64
N PRO A 270 5.22 -7.77 34.90
CA PRO A 270 6.06 -8.91 35.28
C PRO A 270 5.74 -10.22 34.55
N PHE A 271 4.50 -10.38 34.07
CA PHE A 271 4.10 -11.54 33.28
C PHE A 271 4.82 -11.61 31.93
N LEU A 272 5.31 -10.47 31.42
CA LEU A 272 5.94 -10.38 30.10
C LEU A 272 7.42 -10.76 30.20
N ASN A 273 7.69 -12.06 30.22
CA ASN A 273 9.02 -12.66 30.22
C ASN A 273 9.14 -13.74 29.12
N ALA A 274 10.36 -14.17 28.81
CA ALA A 274 10.61 -15.15 27.74
C ALA A 274 9.99 -16.54 28.00
N SER A 275 9.68 -16.86 29.26
CA SER A 275 8.95 -18.09 29.60
C SER A 275 7.50 -18.01 29.14
N TYR A 276 6.84 -16.86 29.31
CA TYR A 276 5.45 -16.65 28.95
C TYR A 276 5.25 -16.21 27.49
N SER A 277 6.04 -15.25 27.01
CA SER A 277 5.88 -14.64 25.68
C SER A 277 6.79 -15.26 24.64
N PRO A 278 6.25 -15.92 23.59
CA PRO A 278 7.07 -16.42 22.49
C PRO A 278 7.72 -15.28 21.69
N VAL A 279 7.13 -14.08 21.68
CA VAL A 279 7.73 -12.91 21.04
C VAL A 279 9.01 -12.51 21.74
N LEU A 280 8.95 -12.32 23.07
CA LEU A 280 10.12 -11.93 23.84
C LEU A 280 11.21 -13.01 23.79
N ARG A 281 10.82 -14.28 23.86
CA ARG A 281 11.75 -15.42 23.70
C ARG A 281 12.51 -15.37 22.36
N GLN A 282 11.84 -15.02 21.27
CA GLN A 282 12.45 -14.93 19.94
C GLN A 282 13.32 -13.67 19.78
N VAL A 283 12.95 -12.55 20.41
CA VAL A 283 13.76 -11.33 20.44
C VAL A 283 15.04 -11.54 21.25
N GLU A 284 14.94 -12.05 22.49
CA GLU A 284 16.10 -12.34 23.35
C GLU A 284 17.01 -13.42 22.74
N GLY A 285 16.43 -14.40 22.06
CA GLY A 285 17.17 -15.43 21.33
C GLY A 285 17.82 -14.95 20.03
N GLY A 286 17.70 -13.66 19.67
CA GLY A 286 18.27 -13.08 18.45
C GLY A 286 17.65 -13.59 17.15
N LYS A 287 16.49 -14.27 17.22
CA LYS A 287 15.80 -14.85 16.06
C LYS A 287 14.90 -13.85 15.36
N ARG A 288 14.61 -12.71 15.98
CA ARG A 288 13.66 -11.74 15.48
C ARG A 288 13.99 -10.32 15.95
N ASP A 289 14.11 -9.41 14.98
CA ASP A 289 14.22 -7.96 15.21
C ASP A 289 12.84 -7.34 14.94
N VAL A 290 11.99 -7.29 15.98
CA VAL A 290 10.63 -6.71 15.91
C VAL A 290 10.41 -5.69 17.00
N ALA A 291 9.57 -4.70 16.71
CA ALA A 291 9.05 -3.80 17.72
C ALA A 291 8.16 -4.58 18.70
N LEU A 292 8.70 -4.93 19.88
CA LEU A 292 7.97 -5.63 20.94
C LEU A 292 6.63 -4.95 21.26
N LEU A 293 6.61 -3.61 21.24
CA LEU A 293 5.41 -2.79 21.45
C LEU A 293 4.24 -3.18 20.54
N ASP A 294 4.51 -3.54 19.28
CA ASP A 294 3.44 -3.94 18.36
C ASP A 294 2.74 -5.23 18.79
N TYR A 295 3.45 -6.13 19.45
CA TYR A 295 2.89 -7.40 19.90
C TYR A 295 2.25 -7.32 21.29
N LEU A 296 2.49 -6.24 22.05
CA LEU A 296 1.87 -6.04 23.37
C LEU A 296 0.35 -5.97 23.30
N ARG A 297 -0.20 -5.57 22.15
CA ARG A 297 -1.66 -5.56 21.91
C ARG A 297 -2.33 -6.92 22.10
N PHE A 298 -1.58 -8.03 22.11
CA PHE A 298 -2.12 -9.37 22.37
C PHE A 298 -2.17 -9.75 23.87
N TYR A 299 -1.70 -8.88 24.76
CA TYR A 299 -1.70 -9.09 26.21
C TYR A 299 -2.63 -8.13 26.95
N LEU A 300 -3.57 -7.48 26.24
CA LEU A 300 -4.52 -6.55 26.84
C LEU A 300 -5.29 -7.15 28.04
N PRO A 301 -5.76 -8.42 28.03
CA PRO A 301 -6.43 -8.99 29.19
C PRO A 301 -5.55 -9.13 30.43
N GLU A 302 -4.26 -9.41 30.25
CA GLU A 302 -3.26 -9.54 31.32
C GLU A 302 -2.81 -8.17 31.85
N MET A 303 -2.68 -7.18 30.97
CA MET A 303 -2.37 -5.79 31.36
C MET A 303 -3.53 -5.16 32.13
N PHE A 304 -4.77 -5.47 31.75
CA PHE A 304 -5.97 -4.84 32.29
C PHE A 304 -6.98 -5.88 32.83
N PRO A 305 -6.64 -6.61 33.92
CA PRO A 305 -7.46 -7.70 34.44
C PRO A 305 -8.85 -7.26 34.92
N ALA A 306 -8.95 -6.03 35.47
CA ALA A 306 -10.22 -5.48 35.97
C ALA A 306 -11.17 -5.03 34.85
N LEU A 307 -10.66 -4.77 33.64
CA LEU A 307 -11.44 -4.20 32.57
C LEU A 307 -12.21 -5.28 31.78
N ARG A 308 -13.40 -4.89 31.34
CA ARG A 308 -14.26 -5.72 30.47
C ARG A 308 -14.07 -5.40 29.01
N ARG A 309 -13.78 -4.14 28.69
CA ARG A 309 -13.64 -3.64 27.33
C ARG A 309 -12.57 -2.59 27.27
N VAL A 310 -11.81 -2.58 26.18
CA VAL A 310 -10.79 -1.58 25.89
C VAL A 310 -10.84 -1.25 24.40
N VAL A 311 -10.56 0.00 24.05
CA VAL A 311 -10.38 0.42 22.66
C VAL A 311 -8.90 0.59 22.38
N LEU A 312 -8.36 -0.16 21.42
CA LEU A 312 -7.02 0.05 20.91
C LEU A 312 -7.03 1.22 19.92
N LEU A 313 -6.14 2.20 20.12
CA LEU A 313 -5.87 3.29 19.19
C LEU A 313 -4.40 3.22 18.75
N GLU A 314 -4.14 3.30 17.44
CA GLU A 314 -2.77 3.48 16.94
C GLU A 314 -2.35 4.95 17.06
N ASP A 315 -1.05 5.22 17.10
CA ASP A 315 -0.51 6.57 17.36
C ASP A 315 -0.68 7.54 16.18
N ASP A 316 -0.99 7.03 15.00
CA ASP A 316 -1.22 7.77 13.76
C ASP A 316 -2.70 7.99 13.46
N VAL A 317 -3.54 8.00 14.50
CA VAL A 317 -4.96 8.37 14.38
C VAL A 317 -5.23 9.80 14.84
N VAL A 318 -6.31 10.38 14.32
CA VAL A 318 -6.90 11.62 14.82
C VAL A 318 -8.37 11.39 15.08
N VAL A 319 -8.81 11.71 16.29
CA VAL A 319 -10.20 11.55 16.72
C VAL A 319 -10.98 12.83 16.42
N GLN A 320 -12.11 12.68 15.76
CA GLN A 320 -12.98 13.79 15.34
C GLN A 320 -14.35 13.79 16.01
N ARG A 321 -14.73 12.67 16.64
CA ARG A 321 -16.02 12.49 17.33
C ARG A 321 -15.81 11.78 18.66
N ASP A 322 -16.73 12.03 19.60
CA ASP A 322 -16.76 11.32 20.88
C ASP A 322 -16.76 9.79 20.69
N LEU A 323 -15.75 9.15 21.27
CA LEU A 323 -15.51 7.71 21.20
C LEU A 323 -16.35 6.91 22.20
N ALA A 324 -17.06 7.54 23.14
CA ALA A 324 -17.95 6.86 24.08
C ALA A 324 -18.97 5.96 23.36
N GLY A 325 -19.38 6.34 22.14
CA GLY A 325 -20.27 5.53 21.31
C GLY A 325 -19.72 4.14 20.95
N LEU A 326 -18.40 3.93 20.96
CA LEU A 326 -17.78 2.62 20.71
C LEU A 326 -18.11 1.60 21.81
N TRP A 327 -18.34 2.04 23.05
CA TRP A 327 -18.78 1.15 24.13
C TRP A 327 -20.22 0.67 23.97
N ARG A 328 -21.01 1.33 23.11
CA ARG A 328 -22.40 0.91 22.80
C ARG A 328 -22.50 0.02 21.58
N VAL A 329 -21.38 -0.28 20.91
CA VAL A 329 -21.37 -1.25 19.80
C VAL A 329 -21.75 -2.61 20.38
N ASP A 330 -22.87 -3.17 19.89
CA ASP A 330 -23.19 -4.56 20.13
C ASP A 330 -22.12 -5.41 19.46
N MET A 331 -21.45 -6.29 20.19
CA MET A 331 -20.42 -7.19 19.67
C MET A 331 -20.93 -8.64 19.53
N GLY A 332 -22.12 -8.95 20.04
CA GLY A 332 -22.59 -10.34 20.15
C GLY A 332 -21.55 -11.22 20.85
N ALA A 333 -21.20 -12.34 20.23
CA ALA A 333 -20.14 -13.24 20.72
C ALA A 333 -18.73 -12.90 20.21
N ALA A 334 -18.58 -11.82 19.43
CA ALA A 334 -17.28 -11.44 18.87
C ALA A 334 -16.32 -10.93 19.95
N VAL A 335 -15.05 -11.27 19.81
CA VAL A 335 -13.97 -10.81 20.71
C VAL A 335 -13.49 -9.42 20.32
N ASN A 336 -13.47 -9.11 19.02
CA ASN A 336 -13.08 -7.79 18.53
C ASN A 336 -14.13 -7.19 17.58
N ALA A 337 -14.18 -5.87 17.53
CA ALA A 337 -14.83 -5.12 16.46
C ALA A 337 -13.81 -4.23 15.76
N ALA A 338 -13.76 -4.31 14.43
CA ALA A 338 -12.72 -3.67 13.62
C ALA A 338 -13.21 -3.30 12.22
N LEU A 339 -12.55 -2.34 11.59
CA LEU A 339 -12.86 -1.94 10.21
C LEU A 339 -12.50 -3.06 9.23
N HIS A 340 -13.49 -3.53 8.48
CA HIS A 340 -13.27 -4.43 7.33
C HIS A 340 -12.65 -3.67 6.16
N THR A 341 -11.56 -4.22 5.60
CA THR A 341 -10.78 -3.57 4.55
C THR A 341 -10.91 -4.21 3.17
N CYS A 342 -11.56 -5.37 3.07
CA CYS A 342 -11.71 -6.06 1.80
C CYS A 342 -12.65 -5.31 0.84
N PHE A 343 -12.25 -5.26 -0.43
CA PHE A 343 -13.07 -4.74 -1.53
C PHE A 343 -12.85 -5.61 -2.76
N GLY A 344 -13.91 -6.22 -3.31
CA GLY A 344 -13.76 -7.20 -4.39
C GLY A 344 -12.79 -8.34 -4.00
N GLY A 345 -11.72 -8.54 -4.78
CA GLY A 345 -10.65 -9.51 -4.49
C GLY A 345 -9.50 -8.98 -3.61
N PHE A 346 -9.48 -7.69 -3.25
CA PHE A 346 -8.37 -7.05 -2.54
C PHE A 346 -8.51 -7.15 -1.02
N ARG A 347 -7.35 -7.13 -0.32
CA ARG A 347 -7.24 -7.14 1.15
C ARG A 347 -8.07 -8.25 1.81
N ARG A 348 -7.93 -9.47 1.29
CA ARG A 348 -8.44 -10.71 1.87
C ARG A 348 -7.29 -11.50 2.49
N TYR A 349 -7.61 -12.52 3.28
CA TYR A 349 -6.60 -13.34 3.97
C TYR A 349 -5.56 -13.92 3.00
N GLY A 350 -5.97 -14.31 1.79
CA GLY A 350 -5.05 -14.81 0.75
C GLY A 350 -3.94 -13.85 0.32
N LYS A 351 -4.03 -12.55 0.66
CA LYS A 351 -2.96 -11.56 0.43
C LYS A 351 -1.90 -11.58 1.54
N TYR A 352 -2.27 -12.00 2.74
CA TYR A 352 -1.46 -11.82 3.95
C TYR A 352 -0.85 -13.12 4.47
N LEU A 353 -1.44 -14.26 4.12
CA LEU A 353 -1.06 -15.58 4.61
C LEU A 353 -0.64 -16.48 3.46
N ASN A 354 0.29 -17.39 3.73
CA ASN A 354 0.75 -18.39 2.78
C ASN A 354 -0.22 -19.59 2.73
N PHE A 355 -1.19 -19.55 1.82
CA PHE A 355 -2.15 -20.65 1.60
C PHE A 355 -1.57 -21.88 0.89
N SER A 356 -0.28 -21.87 0.54
CA SER A 356 0.41 -23.09 0.09
C SER A 356 0.73 -24.01 1.27
N ASP A 357 0.80 -23.46 2.48
CA ASP A 357 1.04 -24.22 3.71
C ASP A 357 -0.26 -24.94 4.16
N PRO A 358 -0.22 -26.26 4.43
CA PRO A 358 -1.38 -27.02 4.90
C PRO A 358 -2.05 -26.44 6.15
N VAL A 359 -1.27 -25.95 7.12
CA VAL A 359 -1.78 -25.43 8.40
C VAL A 359 -2.72 -24.25 8.16
N VAL A 360 -2.32 -23.34 7.26
CA VAL A 360 -3.13 -22.17 6.86
C VAL A 360 -4.32 -22.59 6.02
N ARG A 361 -4.10 -23.47 5.03
CA ARG A 361 -5.12 -23.89 4.06
C ARG A 361 -6.27 -24.65 4.69
N GLU A 362 -6.00 -25.46 5.71
CA GLU A 362 -7.00 -26.30 6.38
C GLU A 362 -7.77 -25.54 7.46
N SER A 363 -7.14 -24.52 8.07
CA SER A 363 -7.74 -23.77 9.18
C SER A 363 -8.47 -22.49 8.77
N LEU A 364 -8.11 -21.90 7.62
CA LEU A 364 -8.54 -20.56 7.23
C LEU A 364 -9.07 -20.52 5.79
N SER A 365 -9.86 -19.49 5.48
CA SER A 365 -10.34 -19.24 4.12
C SER A 365 -9.53 -18.13 3.43
N PRO A 366 -8.98 -18.33 2.23
CA PRO A 366 -8.28 -17.27 1.49
C PRO A 366 -9.23 -16.13 1.08
N ARG A 367 -10.54 -16.42 1.04
CA ARG A 367 -11.59 -15.44 0.72
C ARG A 367 -12.07 -14.66 1.94
N ALA A 368 -11.64 -14.97 3.15
CA ALA A 368 -12.05 -14.22 4.33
C ALA A 368 -11.64 -12.75 4.22
N CYS A 369 -12.52 -11.85 4.67
CA CYS A 369 -12.29 -10.42 4.64
C CYS A 369 -11.25 -10.05 5.71
N ALA A 370 -10.17 -9.36 5.34
CA ALA A 370 -9.26 -8.83 6.34
C ALA A 370 -9.83 -7.56 6.96
N TRP A 371 -9.49 -7.32 8.22
CA TRP A 371 -9.74 -6.07 8.93
C TRP A 371 -8.43 -5.32 9.20
N SER A 372 -8.49 -4.11 9.73
CA SER A 372 -7.29 -3.30 10.07
C SER A 372 -7.20 -2.98 11.55
N TYR A 373 -5.96 -2.83 12.02
CA TYR A 373 -5.67 -2.10 13.25
C TYR A 373 -5.85 -0.59 13.06
N GLY A 374 -5.92 0.15 14.17
CA GLY A 374 -6.05 1.60 14.22
C GLY A 374 -7.14 2.05 15.17
N VAL A 375 -8.31 1.40 15.07
CA VAL A 375 -9.43 1.53 16.00
C VAL A 375 -10.05 0.16 16.15
N ASN A 376 -9.81 -0.48 17.29
CA ASN A 376 -10.32 -1.82 17.55
C ASN A 376 -10.97 -1.86 18.93
N VAL A 377 -12.22 -2.27 18.99
CA VAL A 377 -12.92 -2.50 20.26
C VAL A 377 -12.69 -3.95 20.65
N PHE A 378 -12.13 -4.19 21.83
CA PHE A 378 -11.90 -5.54 22.34
C PHE A 378 -12.75 -5.83 23.56
N ASP A 379 -13.49 -6.92 23.52
CA ASP A 379 -14.14 -7.50 24.69
C ASP A 379 -13.15 -8.43 25.40
N LEU A 380 -12.63 -7.98 26.55
CA LEU A 380 -11.61 -8.69 27.30
C LEU A 380 -12.18 -9.91 28.04
N GLN A 381 -13.49 -9.97 28.30
CA GLN A 381 -14.10 -11.16 28.87
C GLN A 381 -14.23 -12.26 27.81
N ALA A 382 -14.71 -11.91 26.62
CA ALA A 382 -14.75 -12.83 25.50
C ALA A 382 -13.33 -13.29 25.11
N TRP A 383 -12.35 -12.38 25.10
CA TRP A 383 -10.95 -12.71 24.83
C TRP A 383 -10.42 -13.80 25.78
N ARG A 384 -10.64 -13.64 27.10
CA ARG A 384 -10.21 -14.62 28.11
C ARG A 384 -10.92 -15.96 27.91
N ARG A 385 -12.24 -15.96 27.69
CA ARG A 385 -13.03 -17.18 27.47
C ARG A 385 -12.57 -17.95 26.23
N GLU A 386 -12.25 -17.23 25.16
CA GLU A 386 -11.79 -17.81 23.89
C GLU A 386 -10.29 -18.12 23.89
N GLN A 387 -9.55 -17.80 24.95
CA GLN A 387 -8.10 -18.04 25.06
C GLN A 387 -7.33 -17.46 23.87
N CYS A 388 -7.64 -16.20 23.50
CA CYS A 388 -7.05 -15.59 22.31
C CYS A 388 -5.55 -15.30 22.48
N THR A 389 -5.05 -15.06 23.70
CA THR A 389 -3.61 -14.87 23.93
C THR A 389 -2.84 -16.18 23.69
N GLU A 390 -3.40 -17.31 24.11
CA GLU A 390 -2.82 -18.64 23.90
C GLU A 390 -2.86 -19.05 22.42
N GLN A 391 -3.94 -18.72 21.71
CA GLN A 391 -4.00 -18.88 20.25
C GLN A 391 -2.92 -18.04 19.56
N PHE A 392 -2.77 -16.79 19.96
CA PHE A 392 -1.70 -15.92 19.48
C PHE A 392 -0.31 -16.56 19.73
N HIS A 393 -0.05 -17.07 20.92
CA HIS A 393 1.21 -17.75 21.22
C HIS A 393 1.49 -18.92 20.27
N ARG A 394 0.50 -19.80 20.07
CA ARG A 394 0.62 -20.94 19.14
C ARG A 394 0.94 -20.48 17.72
N PHE A 395 0.25 -19.45 17.22
CA PHE A 395 0.53 -18.92 15.90
C PHE A 395 1.95 -18.36 15.79
N MET A 396 2.42 -17.63 16.80
CA MET A 396 3.78 -17.08 16.81
C MET A 396 4.87 -18.15 16.83
N GLU A 397 4.63 -19.29 17.48
CA GLU A 397 5.51 -20.45 17.46
C GLU A 397 5.50 -21.13 16.08
N MET A 398 4.32 -21.33 15.49
CA MET A 398 4.20 -21.94 14.15
C MET A 398 4.85 -21.09 13.05
N ASN A 399 4.91 -19.76 13.20
CA ASN A 399 5.58 -18.87 12.27
C ASN A 399 6.98 -18.43 12.75
N GLU A 400 7.66 -19.22 13.57
CA GLU A 400 9.04 -18.91 13.98
C GLU A 400 9.96 -18.69 12.78
N ASN A 401 9.83 -19.52 11.74
CA ASN A 401 10.62 -19.45 10.49
C ASN A 401 10.06 -18.46 9.45
N GLY A 402 8.96 -17.75 9.74
CA GLY A 402 8.37 -16.76 8.83
C GLY A 402 7.73 -17.32 7.55
N THR A 403 7.39 -18.61 7.53
CA THR A 403 6.85 -19.29 6.35
C THR A 403 5.34 -19.11 6.16
N LEU A 404 4.60 -18.89 7.24
CA LEU A 404 3.15 -18.73 7.24
C LEU A 404 2.73 -17.30 6.86
N TRP A 405 3.50 -16.30 7.29
CA TRP A 405 3.35 -14.90 6.90
C TRP A 405 4.64 -14.12 7.12
N ASP A 406 4.73 -12.92 6.50
CA ASP A 406 5.83 -11.98 6.65
C ASP A 406 6.00 -11.53 8.12
N PRO A 407 7.09 -11.92 8.82
CA PRO A 407 7.32 -11.60 10.24
C PRO A 407 7.36 -10.10 10.55
N ALA A 408 7.59 -9.26 9.54
CA ALA A 408 7.63 -7.81 9.70
C ALA A 408 6.24 -7.17 9.84
N SER A 409 5.16 -7.97 9.78
CA SER A 409 3.79 -7.49 9.91
C SER A 409 3.07 -8.18 11.05
N VAL A 410 2.50 -7.39 11.96
CA VAL A 410 1.64 -7.88 13.06
C VAL A 410 0.22 -8.23 12.61
N LEU A 411 -0.26 -7.64 11.50
CA LEU A 411 -1.63 -7.85 11.04
C LEU A 411 -2.01 -9.32 10.78
N PRO A 412 -1.21 -10.13 10.05
CA PRO A 412 -1.55 -11.52 9.78
C PRO A 412 -1.82 -12.35 11.03
N VAL A 413 -1.00 -12.23 12.08
CA VAL A 413 -1.25 -12.99 13.32
C VAL A 413 -2.53 -12.51 14.02
N GLY A 414 -2.85 -11.21 13.97
CA GLY A 414 -4.14 -10.69 14.41
C GLY A 414 -5.31 -11.32 13.67
N LEU A 415 -5.24 -11.34 12.33
CA LEU A 415 -6.25 -11.97 11.48
C LEU A 415 -6.46 -13.46 11.82
N MET A 416 -5.40 -14.18 12.15
CA MET A 416 -5.47 -15.59 12.55
C MET A 416 -6.08 -15.75 13.96
N THR A 417 -5.58 -15.03 14.95
CA THR A 417 -6.04 -15.07 16.34
C THR A 417 -7.55 -14.81 16.47
N PHE A 418 -8.05 -13.83 15.70
CA PHE A 418 -9.46 -13.41 15.74
C PHE A 418 -10.30 -13.97 14.57
N TYR A 419 -9.81 -15.00 13.87
CA TYR A 419 -10.58 -15.60 12.78
C TYR A 419 -11.93 -16.13 13.28
N GLY A 420 -13.02 -15.68 12.64
CA GLY A 420 -14.39 -16.00 13.06
C GLY A 420 -14.87 -15.27 14.33
N LYS A 421 -14.03 -14.42 14.95
CA LYS A 421 -14.29 -13.72 16.22
C LYS A 421 -14.30 -12.19 16.07
N THR A 422 -14.35 -11.68 14.84
CA THR A 422 -14.36 -10.25 14.51
C THR A 422 -15.73 -9.80 14.02
N LYS A 423 -16.28 -8.76 14.64
CA LYS A 423 -17.44 -8.03 14.13
C LYS A 423 -16.99 -6.84 13.26
N PRO A 424 -17.57 -6.63 12.07
CA PRO A 424 -17.29 -5.43 11.29
C PRO A 424 -17.76 -4.18 12.04
N LEU A 425 -16.87 -3.21 12.22
CA LEU A 425 -17.22 -1.89 12.71
C LEU A 425 -17.82 -1.06 11.57
N ASP A 426 -18.80 -0.21 11.88
CA ASP A 426 -19.37 0.72 10.91
C ASP A 426 -18.28 1.64 10.34
N LYS A 427 -18.29 1.87 9.03
CA LYS A 427 -17.24 2.63 8.33
C LYS A 427 -17.16 4.09 8.79
N SER A 428 -18.25 4.64 9.35
CA SER A 428 -18.25 5.99 9.92
C SER A 428 -17.39 6.10 11.19
N TRP A 429 -16.99 5.00 11.83
CA TRP A 429 -16.11 5.07 12.98
C TRP A 429 -14.63 5.21 12.61
N HIS A 430 -14.20 4.58 11.52
CA HIS A 430 -12.78 4.47 11.19
C HIS A 430 -12.57 4.62 9.69
N VAL A 431 -11.96 5.73 9.28
CA VAL A 431 -11.52 5.96 7.89
C VAL A 431 -10.01 5.88 7.83
N MET A 432 -9.52 4.94 7.05
CA MET A 432 -8.11 4.64 6.90
C MET A 432 -7.57 5.06 5.54
N GLY A 433 -6.25 5.17 5.45
CA GLY A 433 -5.53 5.33 4.20
C GLY A 433 -4.91 6.71 3.98
N LEU A 434 -5.00 7.61 4.95
CA LEU A 434 -4.45 8.96 4.82
C LEU A 434 -2.91 8.93 4.67
N GLY A 435 -2.25 7.83 5.01
CA GLY A 435 -0.81 7.63 4.82
C GLY A 435 -0.40 6.90 3.53
N TYR A 436 -1.32 6.60 2.60
CA TYR A 436 -0.97 6.01 1.29
C TYR A 436 -1.97 6.25 0.14
N ASN A 437 -3.18 6.76 0.41
CA ASN A 437 -4.23 6.98 -0.57
C ASN A 437 -4.56 8.49 -0.72
N PRO A 438 -4.12 9.14 -1.80
CA PRO A 438 -4.41 10.56 -2.02
C PRO A 438 -5.84 10.84 -2.54
N HIS A 439 -6.70 9.81 -2.67
CA HIS A 439 -8.04 9.94 -3.24
C HIS A 439 -9.16 9.56 -2.25
N ILE A 440 -8.97 9.85 -0.96
CA ILE A 440 -10.05 9.67 0.02
C ILE A 440 -11.00 10.85 -0.12
N ARG A 441 -12.30 10.56 -0.21
CA ARG A 441 -13.30 11.60 -0.42
C ARG A 441 -13.39 12.51 0.81
N PRO A 442 -13.52 13.84 0.64
CA PRO A 442 -13.65 14.76 1.76
C PRO A 442 -14.82 14.43 2.70
N GLU A 443 -15.93 13.92 2.16
CA GLU A 443 -17.12 13.56 2.93
C GLU A 443 -16.88 12.34 3.83
N ASP A 444 -16.07 11.39 3.37
CA ASP A 444 -15.68 10.24 4.21
C ASP A 444 -14.77 10.72 5.35
N ILE A 445 -13.86 11.66 5.09
CA ILE A 445 -12.99 12.26 6.12
C ILE A 445 -13.80 13.03 7.14
N SER A 446 -14.71 13.93 6.72
CA SER A 446 -15.49 14.76 7.63
C SER A 446 -16.52 13.98 8.43
N GLY A 447 -17.09 12.92 7.86
CA GLY A 447 -18.07 12.05 8.53
C GLY A 447 -17.46 11.00 9.48
N ALA A 448 -16.14 10.82 9.47
CA ALA A 448 -15.46 9.79 10.25
C ALA A 448 -15.30 10.18 11.72
N GLY A 449 -15.56 9.25 12.64
CA GLY A 449 -15.23 9.39 14.05
C GLY A 449 -13.72 9.41 14.30
N VAL A 450 -12.96 8.61 13.55
CA VAL A 450 -11.50 8.57 13.59
C VAL A 450 -10.95 8.46 12.17
N ILE A 451 -9.97 9.31 11.86
CA ILE A 451 -9.18 9.22 10.63
C ILE A 451 -7.81 8.65 10.95
N HIS A 452 -7.28 7.82 10.06
CA HIS A 452 -6.08 7.03 10.31
C HIS A 452 -5.06 7.23 9.19
N PHE A 453 -3.89 7.74 9.57
CA PHE A 453 -2.74 8.00 8.69
C PHE A 453 -1.88 6.76 8.45
N ASN A 454 -2.54 5.60 8.40
CA ASN A 454 -1.87 4.34 8.21
C ASN A 454 -1.18 4.28 6.85
N GLY A 455 0.01 3.67 6.82
CA GLY A 455 0.90 3.67 5.66
C GLY A 455 2.22 4.35 5.96
N ASN A 456 2.98 4.67 4.90
CA ASN A 456 4.34 5.18 5.03
C ASN A 456 4.39 6.72 5.09
N MET A 457 3.35 7.41 4.60
CA MET A 457 3.30 8.88 4.55
C MET A 457 2.68 9.43 5.85
N LYS A 458 3.36 9.19 6.97
CA LYS A 458 2.94 9.63 8.31
C LYS A 458 2.92 11.17 8.42
N PRO A 459 2.01 11.77 9.18
CA PRO A 459 1.79 13.22 9.18
C PRO A 459 2.94 14.05 9.77
N TRP A 460 3.79 13.42 10.60
CA TRP A 460 5.01 14.02 11.17
C TRP A 460 6.25 13.87 10.27
N LEU A 461 6.10 13.35 9.05
CA LEU A 461 7.17 13.22 8.06
C LEU A 461 7.00 14.25 6.93
N ASP A 462 8.10 14.66 6.32
CA ASP A 462 8.08 15.57 5.16
C ASP A 462 7.40 14.96 3.94
N VAL A 463 7.37 13.62 3.85
CA VAL A 463 6.73 12.87 2.77
C VAL A 463 5.21 12.70 2.97
N ALA A 464 4.63 13.29 4.01
CA ALA A 464 3.19 13.29 4.24
C ALA A 464 2.44 13.90 3.05
N PHE A 465 1.21 13.43 2.79
CA PHE A 465 0.36 14.11 1.84
C PHE A 465 -0.04 15.49 2.38
N ASN A 466 0.40 16.56 1.71
CA ASN A 466 0.10 17.95 2.09
C ASN A 466 -1.40 18.20 2.29
N GLN A 467 -2.24 17.61 1.44
CA GLN A 467 -3.70 17.74 1.53
C GLN A 467 -4.31 17.17 2.81
N TYR A 468 -3.64 16.24 3.52
CA TYR A 468 -4.14 15.66 4.77
C TYR A 468 -3.39 16.14 6.01
N LYS A 469 -2.18 16.70 5.84
CA LYS A 469 -1.30 17.09 6.95
C LYS A 469 -1.98 18.01 7.97
N HIS A 470 -2.76 18.97 7.49
CA HIS A 470 -3.51 19.93 8.31
C HIS A 470 -4.51 19.28 9.28
N LEU A 471 -5.03 18.09 8.97
CA LEU A 471 -5.96 17.37 9.83
C LEU A 471 -5.28 16.86 11.11
N TRP A 472 -3.97 16.62 11.06
CA TRP A 472 -3.16 16.19 12.20
C TRP A 472 -2.48 17.39 12.88
N THR A 473 -1.87 18.31 12.11
CA THR A 473 -1.10 19.44 12.68
C THR A 473 -1.95 20.41 13.49
N LYS A 474 -3.26 20.52 13.23
CA LYS A 474 -4.18 21.32 14.06
C LYS A 474 -4.28 20.87 15.53
N HIS A 475 -3.83 19.66 15.84
CA HIS A 475 -3.81 19.10 17.20
C HIS A 475 -2.42 19.13 17.84
N VAL A 476 -1.40 19.57 17.11
CA VAL A 476 -0.04 19.69 17.64
C VAL A 476 0.05 20.95 18.50
N ASP A 477 0.65 20.81 19.68
CA ASP A 477 0.92 21.95 20.55
C ASP A 477 2.16 22.71 20.06
N THR A 478 1.95 23.66 19.13
CA THR A 478 3.01 24.48 18.55
C THR A 478 3.68 25.44 19.54
N GLU A 479 3.11 25.62 20.73
CA GLU A 479 3.73 26.41 21.81
C GLU A 479 4.75 25.60 22.61
N MET A 480 4.88 24.29 22.34
CA MET A 480 5.90 23.48 22.97
C MET A 480 7.29 23.86 22.43
N GLU A 481 8.10 24.51 23.26
CA GLU A 481 9.42 25.06 22.92
C GLU A 481 10.35 24.06 22.20
N PHE A 482 10.29 22.78 22.57
CA PHE A 482 11.13 21.74 21.98
C PHE A 482 10.77 21.42 20.53
N LEU A 483 9.54 21.68 20.08
CA LEU A 483 9.17 21.45 18.67
C LEU A 483 9.90 22.41 17.73
N THR A 484 9.98 23.69 18.12
CA THR A 484 10.74 24.70 17.37
C THR A 484 12.23 24.36 17.34
N LEU A 485 12.80 23.93 18.48
CA LEU A 485 14.22 23.56 18.58
C LEU A 485 14.58 22.28 17.81
N CYS A 486 13.60 21.40 17.57
CA CYS A 486 13.81 20.13 16.88
C CYS A 486 13.40 20.15 15.41
N ASN A 487 13.20 21.34 14.83
CA ASN A 487 12.93 21.55 13.41
C ASN A 487 11.79 20.68 12.85
N PHE A 488 10.67 20.58 13.58
CA PHE A 488 9.50 19.99 12.96
C PHE A 488 8.98 20.93 11.87
N GLY A 489 8.88 20.45 10.63
CA GLY A 489 8.25 21.17 9.53
C GLY A 489 6.73 21.16 9.65
N LEU A 490 6.19 21.71 10.74
CA LEU A 490 4.75 21.73 11.06
C LEU A 490 3.97 22.65 10.13
#